data_AF-A0A1W5YZE4-F1
#
_entry.id   AF-A0A1W5YZE4-F1
#
_cell.length_a   1.000
_cell.length_b   1.000
_cell.length_c   1.000
_cell.angle_alpha   90.00
_cell.angle_beta   90.00
_cell.angle_gamma   90.00
#
_symmetry.space_group_name_H-M   'P 1'
#
loop_
_entity.id
_entity.type
_entity.pdbx_description
1 polymer ?
#
loop_
_entity_poly.entity_id
_entity_poly.type
_entity_poly.pdbx_seq_one_letter_code
_entity_poly.pdbx_strand_id
1 'polypeptide(L)'
;MKKGKAGVRYVLRSAAAKVAAGAVGALALVPGLFLRAGAAVMGGLLRLLRLAPRTGTKWGIYFTRWSLHLAKKVHTRLMAKAKKQLVAETRPDVLTDFEEPGHTRPLTDGPFGADYFGGNLVSVFQTETEAVREAYAAYDPPMMLAVAAEYWGLPEGVTSVAEAVRQLAVNTADKYPADAKMADQVAAVYALLHQAAQKAAEVGPLFAKVHENDLRRYEEPRPGEHMWNILERRPDGGFDQREPSRFVAVAQDVAHVYARYEPGHMNQVAAEYEGIPAGIENIAAAISLLQVRSNDRYPVDKAVVDAITDVHQLLMQAASAAQELMPSFRRLHAPDIARHEAPRNGEESEAMWDV
;
A
#
# COMPACT_ATOMS: atom_id res chain seq x y z
N MET A 1 -0.63 4.54 -17.03
CA MET A 1 -1.71 4.99 -17.97
C MET A 1 -3.04 4.21 -17.92
N LYS A 2 -3.14 2.98 -17.38
CA LYS A 2 -4.40 2.18 -17.40
C LYS A 2 -5.54 2.73 -16.51
N LYS A 3 -5.24 3.28 -15.32
CA LYS A 3 -6.24 3.88 -14.39
C LYS A 3 -7.05 5.03 -15.03
N GLY A 4 -6.40 5.86 -15.86
CA GLY A 4 -7.07 6.95 -16.58
C GLY A 4 -8.11 6.48 -17.61
N LYS A 5 -7.88 5.35 -18.30
CA LYS A 5 -8.80 4.83 -19.32
C LYS A 5 -10.06 4.20 -18.71
N ALA A 6 -9.94 3.52 -17.56
CA ALA A 6 -11.08 2.92 -16.84
C ALA A 6 -12.01 3.99 -16.25
N GLY A 7 -11.43 5.05 -15.66
CA GLY A 7 -12.19 6.21 -15.17
C GLY A 7 -12.97 6.90 -16.29
N VAL A 8 -12.34 7.17 -17.44
CA VAL A 8 -13.01 7.77 -18.60
C VAL A 8 -14.15 6.88 -19.12
N ARG A 9 -13.95 5.56 -19.19
CA ARG A 9 -15.00 4.61 -19.60
C ARG A 9 -16.18 4.57 -18.63
N TYR A 10 -15.91 4.65 -17.32
CA TYR A 10 -16.98 4.73 -16.33
C TYR A 10 -17.79 6.03 -16.45
N VAL A 11 -17.11 7.17 -16.65
CA VAL A 11 -17.79 8.46 -16.89
C VAL A 11 -18.70 8.37 -18.12
N LEU A 12 -18.20 7.82 -19.23
CA LEU A 12 -19.00 7.62 -20.45
C LEU A 12 -20.19 6.67 -20.22
N ARG A 13 -19.98 5.54 -19.53
CA ARG A 13 -21.05 4.58 -19.19
C ARG A 13 -22.08 5.19 -18.22
N SER A 14 -21.67 6.05 -17.31
CA SER A 14 -22.55 6.76 -16.38
C SER A 14 -23.43 7.79 -17.11
N ALA A 15 -22.87 8.49 -18.09
CA ALA A 15 -23.60 9.40 -18.97
C ALA A 15 -24.63 8.62 -19.80
N ALA A 16 -24.23 7.51 -20.42
CA ALA A 16 -25.13 6.63 -21.18
C ALA A 16 -26.24 6.04 -20.29
N ALA A 17 -25.94 5.65 -19.05
CA ALA A 17 -26.93 5.13 -18.11
C ALA A 17 -27.97 6.18 -17.68
N LYS A 18 -27.58 7.46 -17.57
CA LYS A 18 -28.53 8.57 -17.33
C LYS A 18 -29.44 8.78 -18.53
N VAL A 19 -28.89 8.79 -19.74
CA VAL A 19 -29.67 8.95 -20.98
C VAL A 19 -30.65 7.79 -21.17
N ALA A 20 -30.20 6.54 -21.01
CA ALA A 20 -31.04 5.35 -21.15
C ALA A 20 -32.15 5.30 -20.09
N ALA A 21 -31.84 5.64 -18.83
CA ALA A 21 -32.84 5.70 -17.76
C ALA A 21 -33.88 6.80 -18.01
N GLY A 22 -33.45 7.96 -18.52
CA GLY A 22 -34.33 9.05 -18.93
C GLY A 22 -35.28 8.64 -20.07
N ALA A 23 -34.76 7.98 -21.10
CA ALA A 23 -35.55 7.50 -22.24
C ALA A 23 -36.60 6.45 -21.81
N VAL A 24 -36.24 5.48 -20.97
CA VAL A 24 -37.19 4.48 -20.43
C VAL A 24 -38.23 5.13 -19.53
N GLY A 25 -37.82 6.11 -18.70
CA GLY A 25 -38.75 6.91 -17.89
C GLY A 25 -39.76 7.67 -18.74
N ALA A 26 -39.30 8.31 -19.81
CA ALA A 26 -40.16 9.05 -20.73
C ALA A 26 -41.15 8.14 -21.48
N LEU A 27 -40.69 6.98 -21.96
CA LEU A 27 -41.58 5.99 -22.61
C LEU A 27 -42.62 5.42 -21.65
N ALA A 28 -42.26 5.16 -20.39
CA ALA A 28 -43.19 4.70 -19.37
C ALA A 28 -44.16 5.79 -18.88
N LEU A 29 -43.81 7.07 -19.07
CA LEU A 29 -44.67 8.19 -18.72
C LEU A 29 -45.85 8.36 -19.70
N VAL A 30 -45.69 7.98 -20.97
CA VAL A 30 -46.73 8.06 -22.01
C VAL A 30 -48.04 7.36 -21.60
N PRO A 31 -48.06 6.05 -21.29
CA PRO A 31 -49.29 5.38 -20.81
C PRO A 31 -49.78 5.93 -19.46
N GLY A 32 -48.87 6.38 -18.60
CA GLY A 32 -49.21 7.02 -17.32
C GLY A 32 -49.97 8.34 -17.48
N LEU A 33 -49.65 9.12 -18.52
CA LEU A 33 -50.38 10.36 -18.85
C LEU A 33 -51.79 10.07 -19.36
N PHE A 34 -51.97 9.05 -20.21
CA PHE A 34 -53.30 8.63 -20.67
C PHE A 34 -54.20 8.17 -19.52
N LEU A 35 -53.66 7.33 -18.62
CA LEU A 35 -54.39 6.88 -17.43
C LEU A 35 -54.69 8.03 -16.45
N ARG A 36 -53.75 8.98 -16.29
CA ARG A 36 -53.96 10.17 -15.46
C ARG A 36 -55.04 11.09 -16.04
N ALA A 37 -55.08 11.26 -17.37
CA ALA A 37 -56.12 12.03 -18.04
C ALA A 37 -57.49 11.36 -17.87
N GLY A 38 -57.58 10.04 -18.10
CA GLY A 38 -58.80 9.27 -17.86
C GLY A 38 -59.28 9.34 -16.41
N ALA A 39 -58.36 9.20 -15.44
CA ALA A 39 -58.67 9.32 -14.02
C ALA A 39 -59.11 10.74 -13.63
N ALA A 40 -58.60 11.78 -14.29
CA ALA A 40 -59.04 13.16 -14.07
C ALA A 40 -60.46 13.40 -14.59
N VAL A 41 -60.79 12.86 -15.78
CA VAL A 41 -62.14 12.94 -16.36
C VAL A 41 -63.15 12.19 -15.49
N MET A 42 -62.85 10.94 -15.11
CA MET A 42 -63.72 10.15 -14.25
C MET A 42 -63.85 10.73 -12.84
N GLY A 43 -62.77 11.23 -12.25
CA GLY A 43 -62.81 11.90 -10.95
C GLY A 43 -63.63 13.20 -10.99
N GLY A 44 -63.60 13.94 -12.10
CA GLY A 44 -64.46 15.10 -12.34
C GLY A 44 -65.94 14.72 -12.43
N LEU A 45 -66.25 13.66 -13.19
CA LEU A 45 -67.60 13.13 -13.34
C LEU A 45 -68.19 12.64 -12.01
N LEU A 46 -67.42 11.89 -11.22
CA LEU A 46 -67.85 11.40 -9.90
C LEU A 46 -68.06 12.54 -8.88
N ARG A 47 -67.30 13.62 -8.98
CA ARG A 47 -67.51 14.84 -8.17
C ARG A 47 -68.75 15.62 -8.60
N LEU A 48 -69.03 15.68 -9.90
CA LEU A 48 -70.27 16.27 -10.43
C LEU A 48 -71.50 15.52 -9.92
N LEU A 49 -71.42 14.18 -9.88
CA LEU A 49 -72.46 13.30 -9.37
C LEU A 49 -72.53 13.20 -7.83
N ARG A 50 -71.70 13.97 -7.10
CA ARG A 50 -71.57 13.95 -5.62
C ARG A 50 -71.23 12.59 -4.99
N LEU A 51 -70.69 11.66 -5.78
CA LEU A 51 -70.32 10.32 -5.33
C LEU A 51 -68.89 10.26 -4.74
N ALA A 52 -68.12 11.35 -4.80
CA ALA A 52 -66.75 11.40 -4.30
C ALA A 52 -66.45 12.67 -3.47
N PRO A 53 -65.68 12.57 -2.37
CA PRO A 53 -65.36 13.69 -1.49
C PRO A 53 -64.51 14.78 -2.19
N ARG A 54 -64.83 16.05 -1.92
CA ARG A 54 -64.19 17.24 -2.55
C ARG A 54 -62.71 17.42 -2.16
N THR A 55 -62.27 16.85 -1.04
CA THR A 55 -60.93 17.05 -0.45
C THR A 55 -59.95 15.90 -0.69
N GLY A 56 -60.29 14.92 -1.55
CA GLY A 56 -59.40 13.79 -1.85
C GLY A 56 -58.20 14.14 -2.74
N THR A 57 -57.03 13.59 -2.40
CA THR A 57 -55.79 13.64 -3.20
C THR A 57 -56.03 13.25 -4.65
N LYS A 58 -55.37 13.93 -5.61
CA LYS A 58 -55.50 13.68 -7.06
C LYS A 58 -55.05 12.24 -7.38
N TRP A 59 -55.99 11.31 -7.42
CA TRP A 59 -55.79 9.88 -7.73
C TRP A 59 -54.87 9.62 -8.93
N GLY A 60 -54.92 10.50 -9.94
CA GLY A 60 -54.12 10.40 -11.15
C GLY A 60 -52.60 10.51 -10.98
N ILE A 61 -52.09 11.04 -9.85
CA ILE A 61 -50.64 11.24 -9.64
C ILE A 61 -49.89 9.91 -9.54
N TYR A 62 -50.53 8.86 -9.00
CA TYR A 62 -49.94 7.53 -8.87
C TYR A 62 -49.58 6.93 -10.22
N PHE A 63 -50.39 7.17 -11.27
CA PHE A 63 -50.13 6.70 -12.63
C PHE A 63 -48.95 7.39 -13.32
N THR A 64 -48.44 8.50 -12.78
CA THR A 64 -47.21 9.14 -13.28
C THR A 64 -45.99 8.87 -12.41
N ARG A 65 -46.16 8.48 -11.15
CA ARG A 65 -45.05 8.20 -10.21
C ARG A 65 -44.25 6.96 -10.58
N TRP A 66 -44.89 5.93 -11.12
CA TRP A 66 -44.19 4.68 -11.48
C TRP A 66 -43.11 4.88 -12.57
N SER A 67 -43.27 5.87 -13.46
CA SER A 67 -42.27 6.22 -14.48
C SER A 67 -40.94 6.68 -13.86
N LEU A 68 -40.99 7.48 -12.79
CA LEU A 68 -39.82 7.92 -12.04
C LEU A 68 -39.18 6.75 -11.28
N HIS A 69 -39.99 5.86 -10.72
CA HIS A 69 -39.49 4.64 -10.07
C HIS A 69 -38.81 3.70 -11.07
N LEU A 70 -39.36 3.57 -12.28
CA LEU A 70 -38.78 2.75 -13.34
C LEU A 70 -37.46 3.35 -13.85
N ALA A 71 -37.42 4.67 -14.11
CA ALA A 71 -36.20 5.38 -14.46
C ALA A 71 -35.12 5.20 -13.38
N LYS A 72 -35.49 5.37 -12.10
CA LYS A 72 -34.58 5.14 -10.97
C LYS A 72 -34.09 3.69 -10.92
N LYS A 73 -34.98 2.70 -11.12
CA LYS A 73 -34.62 1.27 -11.09
C LYS A 73 -33.72 0.86 -12.25
N VAL A 74 -33.94 1.43 -13.44
CA VAL A 74 -33.07 1.22 -14.61
C VAL A 74 -31.72 1.88 -14.38
N HIS A 75 -31.70 3.12 -13.89
CA HIS A 75 -30.48 3.82 -13.55
C HIS A 75 -29.66 3.07 -12.51
N THR A 76 -30.28 2.62 -11.41
CA THR A 76 -29.56 1.88 -10.36
C THR A 76 -29.04 0.54 -10.87
N ARG A 77 -29.77 -0.18 -11.72
CA ARG A 77 -29.28 -1.42 -12.34
C ARG A 77 -28.12 -1.18 -13.29
N LEU A 78 -28.21 -0.18 -14.17
CA LEU A 78 -27.15 0.16 -15.12
C LEU A 78 -25.91 0.70 -14.39
N MET A 79 -26.10 1.51 -13.36
CA MET A 79 -25.00 1.99 -12.50
C MET A 79 -24.40 0.88 -11.65
N ALA A 80 -25.19 -0.09 -11.16
CA ALA A 80 -24.65 -1.26 -10.48
C ALA A 80 -23.80 -2.12 -11.44
N LYS A 81 -24.23 -2.28 -12.70
CA LYS A 81 -23.44 -2.97 -13.74
C LYS A 81 -22.18 -2.18 -14.11
N ALA A 82 -22.29 -0.87 -14.30
CA ALA A 82 -21.16 0.02 -14.60
C ALA A 82 -20.17 0.09 -13.43
N LYS A 83 -20.65 0.09 -12.18
CA LYS A 83 -19.84 0.02 -10.96
C LYS A 83 -19.20 -1.36 -10.83
N LYS A 84 -19.90 -2.46 -11.12
CA LYS A 84 -19.32 -3.81 -11.13
C LYS A 84 -18.24 -3.95 -12.20
N GLN A 85 -18.43 -3.36 -13.38
CA GLN A 85 -17.42 -3.33 -14.44
C GLN A 85 -16.26 -2.40 -14.12
N LEU A 86 -16.52 -1.22 -13.54
CA LEU A 86 -15.46 -0.35 -13.02
C LEU A 86 -14.69 -1.12 -11.95
N VAL A 87 -15.34 -1.70 -10.95
CA VAL A 87 -14.73 -2.53 -9.90
C VAL A 87 -14.09 -3.81 -10.44
N ALA A 88 -14.40 -4.27 -11.66
CA ALA A 88 -13.68 -5.38 -12.30
C ALA A 88 -12.45 -4.87 -13.09
N GLU A 89 -12.55 -3.69 -13.73
CA GLU A 89 -11.47 -3.01 -14.46
C GLU A 89 -10.51 -2.23 -13.51
N THR A 90 -10.97 -1.91 -12.31
CA THR A 90 -10.28 -1.24 -11.19
C THR A 90 -10.28 -2.12 -9.95
N ARG A 91 -10.71 -3.39 -10.05
CA ARG A 91 -10.40 -4.37 -9.01
C ARG A 91 -8.89 -4.30 -8.92
N PRO A 92 -8.33 -3.97 -7.76
CA PRO A 92 -7.08 -4.58 -7.48
C PRO A 92 -7.46 -6.06 -7.40
N ASP A 93 -7.09 -6.84 -8.41
CA ASP A 93 -6.12 -7.85 -8.02
C ASP A 93 -5.14 -7.03 -7.18
N VAL A 94 -5.15 -7.25 -5.86
CA VAL A 94 -4.00 -6.82 -5.06
C VAL A 94 -2.83 -7.14 -5.97
N LEU A 95 -1.98 -6.17 -6.26
CA LEU A 95 -0.67 -6.49 -6.81
C LEU A 95 -0.04 -7.36 -5.71
N THR A 96 -0.44 -8.63 -5.63
CA THR A 96 0.38 -9.76 -5.20
C THR A 96 1.39 -9.99 -6.30
N ASP A 97 1.03 -9.69 -7.56
CA ASP A 97 1.99 -9.30 -8.57
C ASP A 97 2.37 -7.85 -8.33
N PHE A 98 3.18 -7.58 -7.31
CA PHE A 98 4.10 -6.47 -7.43
C PHE A 98 4.87 -6.66 -8.77
N GLU A 99 5.42 -5.61 -9.36
CA GLU A 99 6.61 -5.88 -10.19
C GLU A 99 7.55 -6.54 -9.19
N GLU A 100 7.74 -7.87 -9.26
CA GLU A 100 8.65 -8.57 -8.35
C GLU A 100 9.93 -7.75 -8.33
N PRO A 101 10.33 -7.16 -7.19
CA PRO A 101 11.65 -6.55 -7.12
C PRO A 101 12.63 -7.72 -7.10
N GLY A 102 12.98 -8.20 -8.31
CA GLY A 102 13.68 -9.46 -8.58
C GLY A 102 12.72 -10.65 -8.57
N HIS A 103 12.19 -11.12 -9.69
CA HIS A 103 12.96 -11.58 -10.84
C HIS A 103 12.38 -11.12 -12.19
N THR A 104 13.28 -11.02 -13.17
CA THR A 104 13.05 -10.71 -14.59
C THR A 104 13.21 -9.26 -15.04
N ARG A 105 14.41 -8.69 -14.85
CA ARG A 105 15.14 -8.44 -16.11
C ARG A 105 15.31 -9.81 -16.75
N PRO A 106 14.83 -10.07 -17.97
CA PRO A 106 15.42 -11.15 -18.75
C PRO A 106 16.95 -10.98 -18.62
N LEU A 107 17.65 -12.06 -18.27
CA LEU A 107 19.11 -12.14 -18.28
C LEU A 107 19.65 -12.06 -19.73
N THR A 108 19.13 -11.13 -20.53
CA THR A 108 19.36 -10.91 -21.97
C THR A 108 18.99 -9.43 -22.21
N ASP A 109 19.89 -8.46 -22.42
CA ASP A 109 20.94 -8.39 -23.43
C ASP A 109 22.13 -7.51 -22.96
N GLY A 110 22.73 -7.85 -21.82
CA GLY A 110 24.08 -7.36 -21.50
C GLY A 110 25.10 -8.23 -22.24
N PRO A 111 26.27 -7.70 -22.67
CA PRO A 111 27.30 -8.50 -23.36
C PRO A 111 27.94 -9.60 -22.49
N PHE A 112 27.43 -9.83 -21.27
CA PHE A 112 27.91 -10.79 -20.30
C PHE A 112 26.72 -11.70 -19.91
N GLY A 113 26.86 -13.02 -20.09
CA GLY A 113 25.79 -14.01 -19.93
C GLY A 113 25.36 -14.26 -18.47
N ALA A 114 24.52 -15.27 -18.29
CA ALA A 114 23.67 -15.49 -17.11
C ALA A 114 24.33 -16.03 -15.81
N ASP A 115 25.66 -16.12 -15.73
CA ASP A 115 26.37 -16.58 -14.53
C ASP A 115 27.22 -15.43 -13.96
N TYR A 116 26.61 -14.64 -13.08
CA TYR A 116 27.29 -13.57 -12.36
C TYR A 116 27.66 -14.01 -10.94
N PHE A 117 28.81 -13.58 -10.44
CA PHE A 117 29.21 -13.77 -9.04
C PHE A 117 28.12 -13.23 -8.09
N GLY A 118 27.45 -14.15 -7.37
CA GLY A 118 26.30 -13.85 -6.50
C GLY A 118 24.91 -14.09 -7.13
N GLY A 119 24.80 -14.21 -8.45
CA GLY A 119 23.52 -14.04 -9.18
C GLY A 119 22.42 -15.10 -8.98
N ASN A 120 22.73 -16.27 -8.40
CA ASN A 120 21.72 -17.28 -8.02
C ASN A 120 21.46 -17.32 -6.51
N LEU A 121 22.21 -16.54 -5.73
CA LEU A 121 22.05 -16.46 -4.28
C LEU A 121 21.10 -15.31 -3.95
N VAL A 122 20.19 -15.57 -3.01
CA VAL A 122 19.22 -14.57 -2.57
C VAL A 122 19.79 -13.88 -1.33
N SER A 123 19.74 -12.55 -1.32
CA SER A 123 20.11 -11.76 -0.13
C SER A 123 19.16 -12.06 1.02
N VAL A 124 19.72 -12.37 2.18
CA VAL A 124 18.99 -12.51 3.44
C VAL A 124 18.29 -11.20 3.78
N PHE A 125 18.98 -10.06 3.63
CA PHE A 125 18.34 -8.76 3.86
C PHE A 125 17.12 -8.54 2.98
N GLN A 126 17.21 -8.85 1.68
CA GLN A 126 16.09 -8.73 0.75
C GLN A 126 14.93 -9.66 1.13
N THR A 127 15.21 -10.92 1.47
CA THR A 127 14.18 -11.89 1.88
C THR A 127 13.45 -11.45 3.15
N GLU A 128 14.20 -11.01 4.18
CA GLU A 128 13.60 -10.60 5.44
C GLU A 128 12.76 -9.32 5.28
N THR A 129 13.23 -8.37 4.48
CA THR A 129 12.47 -7.13 4.19
C THR A 129 11.26 -7.39 3.28
N GLU A 130 11.31 -8.39 2.41
CA GLU A 130 10.15 -8.87 1.66
C GLU A 130 9.08 -9.43 2.60
N ALA A 131 9.47 -10.22 3.60
CA ALA A 131 8.56 -10.70 4.65
C ALA A 131 7.92 -9.54 5.43
N VAL A 132 8.67 -8.46 5.72
CA VAL A 132 8.10 -7.23 6.31
C VAL A 132 7.03 -6.63 5.40
N ARG A 133 7.33 -6.45 4.11
CA ARG A 133 6.39 -5.89 3.12
C ARG A 133 5.11 -6.73 3.04
N GLU A 134 5.23 -8.05 2.94
CA GLU A 134 4.11 -8.96 2.84
C GLU A 134 3.25 -8.99 4.10
N ALA A 135 3.90 -9.10 5.27
CA ALA A 135 3.20 -9.12 6.55
C ALA A 135 2.44 -7.81 6.79
N TYR A 136 3.03 -6.67 6.41
CA TYR A 136 2.37 -5.37 6.52
C TYR A 136 1.26 -5.17 5.47
N ALA A 137 1.43 -5.70 4.26
CA ALA A 137 0.41 -5.66 3.23
C ALA A 137 -0.88 -6.41 3.65
N ALA A 138 -0.71 -7.55 4.32
CA ALA A 138 -1.81 -8.36 4.86
C ALA A 138 -2.46 -7.77 6.11
N TYR A 139 -1.78 -6.86 6.82
CA TYR A 139 -2.30 -6.26 8.05
C TYR A 139 -3.44 -5.28 7.76
N ASP A 140 -4.57 -5.40 8.47
CA ASP A 140 -5.65 -4.41 8.48
C ASP A 140 -5.87 -3.93 9.94
N PRO A 141 -5.45 -2.69 10.28
CA PRO A 141 -5.60 -2.16 11.63
C PRO A 141 -7.08 -2.15 12.06
N PRO A 142 -7.43 -2.71 13.24
CA PRO A 142 -8.82 -2.78 13.68
C PRO A 142 -9.38 -1.40 14.06
N MET A 143 -8.52 -0.44 14.41
CA MET A 143 -8.91 0.87 14.93
C MET A 143 -7.80 1.93 14.82
N MET A 144 -8.15 3.18 15.09
CA MET A 144 -7.20 4.30 15.00
C MET A 144 -6.05 4.26 16.02
N LEU A 145 -6.22 3.63 17.19
CA LEU A 145 -5.11 3.48 18.14
C LEU A 145 -4.05 2.49 17.64
N ALA A 146 -4.45 1.47 16.87
CA ALA A 146 -3.51 0.59 16.19
C ALA A 146 -2.77 1.34 15.06
N VAL A 147 -3.48 2.19 14.30
CA VAL A 147 -2.84 3.08 13.30
C VAL A 147 -1.87 4.08 13.97
N ALA A 148 -2.25 4.64 15.12
CA ALA A 148 -1.39 5.52 15.89
C ALA A 148 -0.11 4.80 16.33
N ALA A 149 -0.22 3.54 16.76
CA ALA A 149 0.93 2.71 17.09
C ALA A 149 1.88 2.57 15.89
N GLU A 150 1.38 2.40 14.68
CA GLU A 150 2.23 2.41 13.47
C GLU A 150 3.00 3.72 13.32
N TYR A 151 2.36 4.88 13.49
CA TYR A 151 3.03 6.18 13.39
C TYR A 151 4.14 6.36 14.43
N TRP A 152 3.91 5.91 15.66
CA TRP A 152 4.91 5.94 16.72
C TRP A 152 6.01 4.90 16.53
N GLY A 153 5.69 3.77 15.88
CA GLY A 153 6.61 2.68 15.61
C GLY A 153 7.50 2.88 14.39
N LEU A 154 7.13 3.75 13.45
CA LEU A 154 7.94 4.05 12.25
C LEU A 154 9.44 4.28 12.53
N PRO A 155 9.86 5.15 13.48
CA PRO A 155 11.29 5.35 13.75
C PRO A 155 12.00 4.08 14.20
N GLU A 156 11.37 3.28 15.07
CA GLU A 156 11.96 2.04 15.57
C GLU A 156 12.06 0.96 14.48
N GLY A 157 11.01 0.80 13.67
CA GLY A 157 11.01 -0.15 12.56
C GLY A 157 12.06 0.20 11.50
N VAL A 158 12.18 1.48 11.12
CA VAL A 158 13.22 1.91 10.18
C VAL A 158 14.61 1.78 10.79
N THR A 159 14.77 2.06 12.10
CA THR A 159 16.06 1.87 12.80
C THR A 159 16.48 0.40 12.80
N SER A 160 15.54 -0.53 13.05
CA SER A 160 15.82 -1.97 13.03
C SER A 160 16.36 -2.43 11.67
N VAL A 161 15.75 -1.98 10.57
CA VAL A 161 16.25 -2.25 9.22
C VAL A 161 17.62 -1.62 9.00
N ALA A 162 17.81 -0.38 9.44
CA ALA A 162 19.10 0.32 9.33
C ALA A 162 20.21 -0.41 10.09
N GLU A 163 19.91 -1.04 11.22
CA GLU A 163 20.88 -1.81 12.01
C GLU A 163 21.43 -3.03 11.26
N ALA A 164 20.62 -3.69 10.42
CA ALA A 164 21.11 -4.76 9.55
C ALA A 164 22.15 -4.24 8.55
N VAL A 165 21.88 -3.10 7.90
CA VAL A 165 22.82 -2.46 6.96
C VAL A 165 24.07 -1.94 7.69
N ARG A 166 23.93 -1.41 8.90
CA ARG A 166 25.06 -1.03 9.76
C ARG A 166 25.94 -2.23 10.08
N GLN A 167 25.33 -3.38 10.41
CA GLN A 167 26.05 -4.60 10.71
C GLN A 167 26.79 -5.12 9.48
N LEU A 168 26.19 -5.02 8.29
CA LEU A 168 26.89 -5.30 7.05
C LEU A 168 28.12 -4.40 6.88
N ALA A 169 27.99 -3.09 7.07
CA ALA A 169 29.13 -2.17 6.96
C ALA A 169 30.28 -2.55 7.91
N VAL A 170 29.96 -2.88 9.17
CA VAL A 170 30.95 -3.33 10.17
C VAL A 170 31.60 -4.65 9.73
N ASN A 171 30.81 -5.63 9.30
CA ASN A 171 31.36 -6.91 8.84
C ASN A 171 32.20 -6.75 7.57
N THR A 172 31.81 -5.88 6.64
CA THR A 172 32.59 -5.56 5.44
C THR A 172 33.92 -4.89 5.79
N ALA A 173 33.98 -4.07 6.84
CA ALA A 173 35.21 -3.42 7.29
C ALA A 173 36.15 -4.39 8.03
N ASP A 174 35.59 -5.22 8.92
CA ASP A 174 36.38 -5.95 9.92
C ASP A 174 36.54 -7.45 9.62
N LYS A 175 35.58 -8.07 8.91
CA LYS A 175 35.49 -9.53 8.78
C LYS A 175 35.66 -10.02 7.35
N TYR A 176 35.03 -9.38 6.39
CA TYR A 176 35.02 -9.85 5.01
C TYR A 176 36.30 -9.42 4.29
N PRO A 177 36.88 -10.26 3.42
CA PRO A 177 37.99 -9.89 2.56
C PRO A 177 37.52 -9.00 1.40
N ALA A 178 36.95 -7.84 1.74
CA ALA A 178 36.46 -6.84 0.80
C ALA A 178 37.30 -5.55 0.88
N ASP A 179 37.37 -4.81 -0.23
CA ASP A 179 38.01 -3.49 -0.27
C ASP A 179 37.34 -2.54 0.73
N ALA A 180 38.14 -1.77 1.48
CA ALA A 180 37.66 -0.83 2.50
C ALA A 180 36.63 0.18 1.97
N LYS A 181 36.70 0.55 0.68
CA LYS A 181 35.71 1.43 0.05
C LYS A 181 34.30 0.83 0.03
N MET A 182 34.16 -0.50 0.03
CA MET A 182 32.85 -1.12 0.14
C MET A 182 32.20 -0.82 1.48
N ALA A 183 32.97 -0.88 2.58
CA ALA A 183 32.45 -0.54 3.91
C ALA A 183 31.98 0.92 3.97
N ASP A 184 32.76 1.85 3.38
CA ASP A 184 32.38 3.26 3.28
C ASP A 184 31.07 3.48 2.52
N GLN A 185 30.88 2.75 1.41
CA GLN A 185 29.66 2.84 0.61
C GLN A 185 28.44 2.28 1.34
N VAL A 186 28.57 1.14 2.01
CA VAL A 186 27.48 0.58 2.83
C VAL A 186 27.16 1.50 4.01
N ALA A 187 28.17 2.11 4.63
CA ALA A 187 27.98 3.10 5.69
C ALA A 187 27.24 4.36 5.20
N ALA A 188 27.48 4.80 3.96
CA ALA A 188 26.73 5.91 3.36
C ALA A 188 25.24 5.56 3.17
N VAL A 189 24.92 4.32 2.77
CA VAL A 189 23.53 3.83 2.70
C VAL A 189 22.90 3.81 4.09
N TYR A 190 23.61 3.30 5.10
CA TYR A 190 23.16 3.32 6.49
C TYR A 190 22.85 4.74 6.98
N ALA A 191 23.70 5.73 6.66
CA ALA A 191 23.47 7.12 7.06
C ALA A 191 22.15 7.69 6.50
N LEU A 192 21.80 7.36 5.26
CA LEU A 192 20.52 7.76 4.65
C LEU A 192 19.33 7.05 5.32
N LEU A 193 19.46 5.77 5.65
CA LEU A 193 18.43 5.04 6.41
C LEU A 193 18.24 5.62 7.82
N HIS A 194 19.34 6.01 8.47
CA HIS A 194 19.28 6.67 9.77
C HIS A 194 18.60 8.04 9.68
N GLN A 195 18.86 8.82 8.62
CA GLN A 195 18.14 10.06 8.35
C GLN A 195 16.64 9.82 8.14
N ALA A 196 16.25 8.75 7.42
CA ALA A 196 14.85 8.36 7.28
C ALA A 196 14.21 8.01 8.63
N ALA A 197 14.92 7.30 9.52
CA ALA A 197 14.45 7.00 10.87
C ALA A 197 14.28 8.28 11.73
N GLN A 198 15.20 9.22 11.64
CA GLN A 198 15.09 10.52 12.32
C GLN A 198 13.87 11.30 11.82
N LYS A 199 13.63 11.29 10.50
CA LYS A 199 12.43 11.91 9.93
C LYS A 199 11.15 11.21 10.37
N ALA A 200 11.18 9.88 10.48
CA ALA A 200 10.06 9.09 10.97
C ALA A 200 9.70 9.40 12.44
N ALA A 201 10.68 9.79 13.25
CA ALA A 201 10.46 10.17 14.65
C ALA A 201 9.56 11.41 14.81
N GLU A 202 9.38 12.21 13.75
CA GLU A 202 8.48 13.37 13.75
C GLU A 202 7.01 12.99 13.56
N VAL A 203 6.71 11.82 12.98
CA VAL A 203 5.35 11.44 12.55
C VAL A 203 4.43 11.21 13.75
N GLY A 204 4.84 10.40 14.73
CA GLY A 204 4.06 10.12 15.94
C GLY A 204 3.71 11.39 16.74
N PRO A 205 4.70 12.24 17.10
CA PRO A 205 4.44 13.51 17.77
C PRO A 205 3.54 14.46 16.96
N LEU A 206 3.72 14.53 15.63
CA LEU A 206 2.85 15.34 14.77
C LEU A 206 1.41 14.83 14.80
N PHE A 207 1.21 13.52 14.67
CA PHE A 207 -0.11 12.90 14.80
C PHE A 207 -0.75 13.24 16.15
N ALA A 208 -0.01 13.08 17.24
CA ALA A 208 -0.54 13.38 18.58
C ALA A 208 -0.93 14.86 18.75
N LYS A 209 -0.14 15.76 18.16
CA LYS A 209 -0.42 17.20 18.18
C LYS A 209 -1.69 17.57 17.40
N VAL A 210 -1.84 17.06 16.18
CA VAL A 210 -3.00 17.43 15.33
C VAL A 210 -4.28 16.69 15.73
N HIS A 211 -4.16 15.55 16.41
CA HIS A 211 -5.27 14.76 16.95
C HIS A 211 -5.38 14.81 18.48
N GLU A 212 -4.87 15.86 19.14
CA GLU A 212 -4.87 15.99 20.60
C GLU A 212 -6.28 15.82 21.20
N ASN A 213 -7.28 16.45 20.57
CA ASN A 213 -8.66 16.36 21.03
C ASN A 213 -9.23 14.94 20.91
N ASP A 214 -8.85 14.20 19.86
CA ASP A 214 -9.31 12.84 19.67
C ASP A 214 -8.64 11.93 20.70
N LEU A 215 -7.32 12.04 20.87
CA LEU A 215 -6.54 11.26 21.84
C LEU A 215 -6.95 11.53 23.28
N ARG A 216 -7.17 12.79 23.67
CA ARG A 216 -7.64 13.14 25.02
C ARG A 216 -8.96 12.47 25.36
N ARG A 217 -9.84 12.23 24.39
CA ARG A 217 -11.11 11.53 24.64
C ARG A 217 -10.93 10.04 24.89
N TYR A 218 -9.83 9.45 24.39
CA TYR A 218 -9.44 8.08 24.70
C TYR A 218 -8.72 7.97 26.04
N GLU A 219 -7.83 8.91 26.35
CA GLU A 219 -7.01 8.89 27.57
C GLU A 219 -7.79 9.38 28.80
N GLU A 220 -8.62 10.41 28.64
CA GLU A 220 -9.45 11.03 29.67
C GLU A 220 -10.91 11.08 29.21
N PRO A 221 -11.59 9.92 29.11
CA PRO A 221 -12.96 9.89 28.65
C PRO A 221 -13.87 10.65 29.61
N ARG A 222 -14.73 11.51 29.07
CA ARG A 222 -15.74 12.21 29.86
C ARG A 222 -16.76 11.22 30.42
N PRO A 223 -17.49 11.57 31.50
CA PRO A 223 -18.61 10.76 31.97
C PRO A 223 -19.60 10.46 30.83
N GLY A 224 -19.79 9.17 30.53
CA GLY A 224 -20.70 8.73 29.46
C GLY A 224 -20.12 8.77 28.03
N GLU A 225 -18.80 8.93 27.84
CA GLU A 225 -18.17 9.01 26.50
C GLU A 225 -18.48 7.79 25.62
N HIS A 226 -18.60 6.59 26.20
CA HIS A 226 -18.98 5.35 25.50
C HIS A 226 -20.33 5.43 24.76
N MET A 227 -21.25 6.31 25.18
CA MET A 227 -22.53 6.52 24.48
C MET A 227 -22.37 7.14 23.09
N TRP A 228 -21.19 7.71 22.78
CA TRP A 228 -20.88 8.31 21.48
C TRP A 228 -20.27 7.31 20.49
N ASN A 229 -20.17 6.02 20.82
CA ASN A 229 -19.58 4.96 20.00
C ASN A 229 -18.11 5.18 19.60
N ILE A 230 -17.34 5.86 20.45
CA ILE A 230 -15.93 6.22 20.18
C ILE A 230 -14.98 5.22 20.86
N LEU A 231 -15.47 4.58 21.91
CA LEU A 231 -14.79 3.52 22.65
C LEU A 231 -15.62 2.25 22.48
N GLU A 232 -15.22 1.37 21.56
CA GLU A 232 -15.75 0.00 21.61
C GLU A 232 -15.21 -0.66 22.88
N ARG A 233 -16.12 -1.21 23.69
CA ARG A 233 -15.72 -1.91 24.91
C ARG A 233 -15.08 -3.24 24.49
N ARG A 234 -13.85 -3.52 24.93
CA ARG A 234 -13.25 -4.85 24.72
C ARG A 234 -14.11 -5.93 25.39
N PRO A 235 -14.06 -7.19 24.91
CA PRO A 235 -14.75 -8.31 25.56
C PRO A 235 -14.37 -8.49 27.04
N ASP A 236 -13.18 -8.05 27.44
CA ASP A 236 -12.66 -8.07 28.83
C ASP A 236 -13.23 -6.96 29.73
N GLY A 237 -14.02 -6.04 29.16
CA GLY A 237 -14.66 -4.94 29.87
C GLY A 237 -13.79 -3.70 30.09
N GLY A 238 -12.54 -3.71 29.61
CA GLY A 238 -11.60 -2.58 29.65
C GLY A 238 -11.75 -1.60 28.49
N PHE A 239 -11.08 -0.45 28.63
CA PHE A 239 -11.04 0.63 27.63
C PHE A 239 -9.65 0.81 27.00
N ASP A 240 -8.60 0.16 27.52
CA ASP A 240 -7.25 0.23 26.97
C ASP A 240 -7.15 -0.63 25.69
N GLN A 241 -6.90 0.07 24.58
CA GLN A 241 -6.88 -0.47 23.24
C GLN A 241 -5.56 -0.14 22.53
N ARG A 242 -4.50 0.15 23.29
CA ARG A 242 -3.17 0.34 22.73
C ARG A 242 -2.65 -1.03 22.25
N GLU A 243 -2.33 -1.10 20.97
CA GLU A 243 -1.65 -2.25 20.35
C GLU A 243 -0.21 -1.85 20.00
N PRO A 244 0.76 -2.78 20.03
CA PRO A 244 2.09 -2.51 19.49
C PRO A 244 2.03 -2.37 17.97
N SER A 245 2.99 -1.64 17.38
CA SER A 245 3.10 -1.54 15.92
C SER A 245 3.41 -2.90 15.31
N ARG A 246 2.58 -3.30 14.33
CA ARG A 246 2.83 -4.48 13.52
C ARG A 246 4.05 -4.30 12.65
N PHE A 247 4.29 -3.09 12.12
CA PHE A 247 5.50 -2.77 11.35
C PHE A 247 6.78 -3.00 12.17
N VAL A 248 6.84 -2.48 13.41
CA VAL A 248 7.98 -2.69 14.31
C VAL A 248 8.19 -4.18 14.57
N ALA A 249 7.11 -4.89 14.92
CA ALA A 249 7.20 -6.30 15.27
C ALA A 249 7.86 -7.15 14.17
N VAL A 250 7.58 -6.87 12.90
CA VAL A 250 8.20 -7.60 11.78
C VAL A 250 9.56 -7.01 11.37
N ALA A 251 9.78 -5.71 11.52
CA ALA A 251 11.05 -5.07 11.17
C ALA A 251 12.19 -5.44 12.13
N GLN A 252 11.87 -5.70 13.41
CA GLN A 252 12.84 -6.17 14.40
C GLN A 252 13.44 -7.53 14.03
N ASP A 253 12.67 -8.40 13.36
CA ASP A 253 13.16 -9.70 12.91
C ASP A 253 14.29 -9.56 11.88
N VAL A 254 14.26 -8.52 11.03
CA VAL A 254 15.31 -8.24 10.04
C VAL A 254 16.67 -8.06 10.74
N ALA A 255 16.74 -7.18 11.74
CA ALA A 255 17.97 -6.95 12.52
C ALA A 255 18.43 -8.23 13.23
N HIS A 256 17.47 -8.99 13.77
CA HIS A 256 17.71 -10.19 14.55
C HIS A 256 18.28 -11.35 13.73
N VAL A 257 17.75 -11.56 12.52
CA VAL A 257 18.25 -12.55 11.57
C VAL A 257 19.63 -12.13 11.09
N TYR A 258 19.78 -10.85 10.71
CA TYR A 258 21.05 -10.34 10.18
C TYR A 258 22.20 -10.38 11.19
N ALA A 259 21.92 -10.16 12.48
CA ALA A 259 22.92 -10.23 13.54
C ALA A 259 23.55 -11.62 13.71
N ARG A 260 22.88 -12.68 13.24
CA ARG A 260 23.36 -14.07 13.28
C ARG A 260 23.81 -14.59 11.92
N TYR A 261 23.60 -13.81 10.87
CA TYR A 261 23.97 -14.20 9.53
C TYR A 261 25.48 -14.17 9.37
N GLU A 262 26.05 -15.32 9.05
CA GLU A 262 27.48 -15.50 8.78
C GLU A 262 27.64 -16.12 7.38
N PRO A 263 28.01 -15.32 6.36
CA PRO A 263 28.23 -15.84 5.03
C PRO A 263 29.48 -16.74 5.01
N GLY A 264 29.35 -17.92 4.40
CA GLY A 264 30.46 -18.86 4.23
C GLY A 264 31.39 -18.49 3.06
N HIS A 265 30.90 -17.70 2.10
CA HIS A 265 31.62 -17.39 0.87
C HIS A 265 31.31 -15.96 0.38
N MET A 266 32.23 -15.35 -0.37
CA MET A 266 32.08 -13.98 -0.87
C MET A 266 30.94 -13.80 -1.89
N ASN A 267 30.48 -14.86 -2.53
CA ASN A 267 29.29 -14.81 -3.40
C ASN A 267 28.00 -14.52 -2.61
N GLN A 268 27.92 -14.97 -1.36
CA GLN A 268 26.80 -14.66 -0.45
C GLN A 268 26.88 -13.19 -0.01
N VAL A 269 28.08 -12.68 0.28
CA VAL A 269 28.29 -11.25 0.56
C VAL A 269 27.94 -10.38 -0.66
N ALA A 270 28.30 -10.82 -1.87
CA ALA A 270 27.94 -10.12 -3.10
C ALA A 270 26.41 -10.10 -3.33
N ALA A 271 25.72 -11.20 -3.00
CA ALA A 271 24.27 -11.23 -3.03
C ALA A 271 23.66 -10.20 -2.08
N GLU A 272 24.23 -9.97 -0.89
CA GLU A 272 23.80 -8.89 0.00
C GLU A 272 23.93 -7.51 -0.65
N TYR A 273 25.08 -7.20 -1.28
CA TYR A 273 25.26 -5.92 -1.97
C TYR A 273 24.28 -5.71 -3.12
N GLU A 274 23.91 -6.79 -3.81
CA GLU A 274 22.90 -6.78 -4.87
C GLU A 274 21.47 -6.63 -4.34
N GLY A 275 21.17 -7.24 -3.18
CA GLY A 275 19.83 -7.27 -2.59
C GLY A 275 19.45 -6.07 -1.72
N ILE A 276 20.42 -5.30 -1.19
CA ILE A 276 20.12 -4.12 -0.35
C ILE A 276 19.18 -3.11 -1.04
N PRO A 277 19.37 -2.71 -2.30
CA PRO A 277 18.47 -1.77 -2.96
C PRO A 277 17.01 -2.25 -2.92
N ALA A 278 16.77 -3.50 -3.34
CA ALA A 278 15.44 -4.11 -3.34
C ALA A 278 14.89 -4.26 -1.91
N GLY A 279 15.74 -4.60 -0.94
CA GLY A 279 15.31 -4.70 0.45
C GLY A 279 14.88 -3.37 1.06
N ILE A 280 15.57 -2.27 0.73
CA ILE A 280 15.15 -0.92 1.13
C ILE A 280 13.83 -0.54 0.44
N GLU A 281 13.67 -0.89 -0.84
CA GLU A 281 12.42 -0.68 -1.59
C GLU A 281 11.23 -1.45 -0.97
N ASN A 282 11.46 -2.65 -0.43
CA ASN A 282 10.43 -3.41 0.29
C ASN A 282 9.91 -2.66 1.53
N ILE A 283 10.82 -2.05 2.30
CA ILE A 283 10.46 -1.24 3.48
C ILE A 283 9.77 0.06 3.04
N ALA A 284 10.27 0.71 1.99
CA ALA A 284 9.62 1.88 1.40
C ALA A 284 8.19 1.55 0.95
N ALA A 285 7.96 0.38 0.35
CA ALA A 285 6.64 -0.07 -0.07
C ALA A 285 5.67 -0.25 1.12
N ALA A 286 6.13 -0.78 2.25
CA ALA A 286 5.32 -0.88 3.46
C ALA A 286 4.89 0.50 4.00
N ILE A 287 5.83 1.46 4.06
CA ILE A 287 5.54 2.84 4.48
C ILE A 287 4.64 3.57 3.48
N SER A 288 4.86 3.36 2.18
CA SER A 288 4.00 3.88 1.12
C SER A 288 2.56 3.36 1.25
N LEU A 289 2.39 2.09 1.60
CA LEU A 289 1.07 1.53 1.87
C LEU A 289 0.39 2.20 3.07
N LEU A 290 1.12 2.45 4.17
CA LEU A 290 0.62 3.23 5.30
C LEU A 290 0.22 4.65 4.87
N GLN A 291 1.05 5.30 4.05
CA GLN A 291 0.79 6.64 3.51
C GLN A 291 -0.49 6.69 2.68
N VAL A 292 -0.66 5.76 1.73
CA VAL A 292 -1.87 5.66 0.90
C VAL A 292 -3.11 5.40 1.75
N ARG A 293 -3.04 4.46 2.71
CA ARG A 293 -4.17 4.17 3.60
C ARG A 293 -4.51 5.35 4.50
N SER A 294 -3.50 6.06 5.00
CA SER A 294 -3.65 7.29 5.77
C SER A 294 -4.32 8.39 4.94
N ASN A 295 -3.98 8.49 3.66
CA ASN A 295 -4.57 9.48 2.76
C ASN A 295 -6.03 9.18 2.37
N ASP A 296 -6.35 7.90 2.14
CA ASP A 296 -7.57 7.47 1.47
C ASP A 296 -8.64 6.88 2.43
N ARG A 297 -8.21 6.24 3.53
CA ARG A 297 -9.09 5.46 4.42
C ARG A 297 -9.16 6.01 5.84
N TYR A 298 -8.02 6.41 6.42
CA TYR A 298 -7.99 6.80 7.83
C TYR A 298 -8.42 8.26 8.03
N PRO A 299 -9.18 8.58 9.10
CA PRO A 299 -9.56 9.94 9.45
C PRO A 299 -8.39 10.73 10.08
N VAL A 300 -7.28 10.86 9.34
CA VAL A 300 -6.08 11.57 9.81
C VAL A 300 -5.85 12.88 9.05
N ASP A 301 -5.19 13.83 9.71
CA ASP A 301 -4.83 15.11 9.10
C ASP A 301 -3.81 14.91 7.96
N LYS A 302 -3.91 15.75 6.91
CA LYS A 302 -3.02 15.69 5.76
C LYS A 302 -1.56 15.96 6.11
N ALA A 303 -1.29 16.77 7.14
CA ALA A 303 0.07 17.00 7.61
C ALA A 303 0.77 15.70 8.03
N VAL A 304 0.04 14.72 8.58
CA VAL A 304 0.60 13.40 8.95
C VAL A 304 0.95 12.60 7.69
N VAL A 305 0.08 12.64 6.67
CA VAL A 305 0.30 11.98 5.38
C VAL A 305 1.54 12.56 4.68
N ASP A 306 1.71 13.88 4.72
CA ASP A 306 2.87 14.57 4.15
C ASP A 306 4.15 14.18 4.89
N ALA A 307 4.13 14.11 6.23
CA ALA A 307 5.28 13.66 7.02
C ALA A 307 5.70 12.21 6.70
N ILE A 308 4.75 11.29 6.49
CA ILE A 308 5.05 9.91 6.05
C ILE A 308 5.62 9.91 4.63
N THR A 309 5.15 10.82 3.77
CA THR A 309 5.67 10.97 2.40
C THR A 309 7.15 11.35 2.40
N ASP A 310 7.57 12.26 3.29
CA ASP A 310 8.97 12.65 3.43
C ASP A 310 9.86 11.46 3.84
N VAL A 311 9.39 10.60 4.77
CA VAL A 311 10.09 9.37 5.18
C VAL A 311 10.28 8.44 3.98
N HIS A 312 9.22 8.21 3.21
CA HIS A 312 9.28 7.38 2.01
C HIS A 312 10.30 7.91 0.99
N GLN A 313 10.34 9.23 0.77
CA GLN A 313 11.31 9.83 -0.15
C GLN A 313 12.76 9.61 0.29
N LEU A 314 13.05 9.71 1.59
CA LEU A 314 14.40 9.42 2.12
C LEU A 314 14.77 7.95 1.96
N LEU A 315 13.83 7.02 2.15
CA LEU A 315 14.08 5.60 1.87
C LEU A 315 14.40 5.35 0.39
N MET A 316 13.69 6.01 -0.54
CA MET A 316 14.01 5.90 -1.97
C MET A 316 15.38 6.49 -2.32
N GLN A 317 15.83 7.53 -1.61
CA GLN A 317 17.20 8.04 -1.74
C GLN A 317 18.23 7.02 -1.25
N ALA A 318 17.98 6.35 -0.13
CA ALA A 318 18.82 5.28 0.37
C ALA A 318 18.90 4.09 -0.60
N ALA A 319 17.76 3.66 -1.15
CA ALA A 319 17.70 2.61 -2.17
C ALA A 319 18.50 3.00 -3.42
N SER A 320 18.35 4.24 -3.90
CA SER A 320 19.11 4.74 -5.04
C SER A 320 20.62 4.78 -4.78
N ALA A 321 21.06 5.15 -3.57
CA ALA A 321 22.47 5.11 -3.21
C ALA A 321 23.01 3.67 -3.15
N ALA A 322 22.20 2.73 -2.69
CA ALA A 322 22.58 1.32 -2.62
C ALA A 322 22.78 0.66 -3.99
N GLN A 323 22.17 1.19 -5.06
CA GLN A 323 22.33 0.64 -6.42
C GLN A 323 23.78 0.63 -6.91
N GLU A 324 24.66 1.43 -6.30
CA GLU A 324 26.08 1.49 -6.64
C GLU A 324 26.95 0.43 -5.92
N LEU A 325 26.40 -0.29 -4.93
CA LEU A 325 27.14 -1.27 -4.14
C LEU A 325 27.66 -2.43 -5.00
N MET A 326 26.77 -3.14 -5.69
CA MET A 326 27.18 -4.29 -6.52
C MET A 326 28.08 -3.88 -7.70
N PRO A 327 27.80 -2.81 -8.46
CA PRO A 327 28.74 -2.29 -9.46
C PRO A 327 30.13 -1.96 -8.88
N SER A 328 30.19 -1.37 -7.69
CA SER A 328 31.46 -1.05 -7.02
C SER A 328 32.20 -2.29 -6.58
N PHE A 329 31.50 -3.25 -5.98
CA PHE A 329 32.07 -4.54 -5.59
C PHE A 329 32.73 -5.22 -6.79
N ARG A 330 32.02 -5.28 -7.93
CA ARG A 330 32.56 -5.89 -9.16
C ARG A 330 33.79 -5.18 -9.71
N ARG A 331 33.84 -3.84 -9.65
CA ARG A 331 35.01 -3.08 -10.11
C ARG A 331 36.21 -3.26 -9.19
N LEU A 332 36.00 -3.23 -7.87
CA LEU A 332 37.08 -3.33 -6.88
C LEU A 332 37.66 -4.74 -6.80
N HIS A 333 36.85 -5.77 -7.04
CA HIS A 333 37.25 -7.18 -6.95
C HIS A 333 37.28 -7.88 -8.31
N ALA A 334 37.42 -7.12 -9.40
CA ALA A 334 37.41 -7.67 -10.76
C ALA A 334 38.40 -8.83 -10.99
N PRO A 335 39.64 -8.82 -10.44
CA PRO A 335 40.56 -9.94 -10.60
C PRO A 335 40.08 -11.23 -9.94
N ASP A 336 39.48 -11.14 -8.76
CA ASP A 336 39.02 -12.31 -8.00
C ASP A 336 37.72 -12.86 -8.59
N ILE A 337 36.82 -11.98 -8.98
CA ILE A 337 35.57 -12.34 -9.69
C ILE A 337 35.88 -13.01 -11.02
N ALA A 338 36.86 -12.51 -11.78
CA ALA A 338 37.25 -13.12 -13.06
C ALA A 338 37.76 -14.56 -12.90
N ARG A 339 38.43 -14.88 -11.79
CA ARG A 339 38.88 -16.24 -11.50
C ARG A 339 37.71 -17.18 -11.18
N HIS A 340 36.67 -16.66 -10.53
CA HIS A 340 35.45 -17.43 -10.25
C HIS A 340 34.57 -17.63 -11.49
N GLU A 341 34.40 -16.59 -12.31
CA GLU A 341 33.53 -16.65 -13.50
C GLU A 341 34.22 -17.33 -14.71
N ALA A 342 35.55 -17.28 -14.79
CA ALA A 342 36.34 -17.88 -15.87
C ALA A 342 37.65 -18.51 -15.33
N PRO A 343 37.56 -19.64 -14.62
CA PRO A 343 38.72 -20.30 -14.03
C PRO A 343 39.72 -20.73 -15.11
N ARG A 344 41.02 -20.43 -14.92
CA ARG A 344 42.05 -20.54 -15.97
C ARG A 344 42.16 -21.96 -16.57
N ASN A 345 41.94 -22.99 -15.75
CA ASN A 345 41.98 -24.40 -16.14
C ASN A 345 40.83 -25.21 -15.49
N GLY A 346 39.65 -24.60 -15.31
CA GLY A 346 38.50 -25.22 -14.64
C GLY A 346 38.54 -25.12 -13.10
N GLU A 347 37.39 -25.35 -12.47
CA GLU A 347 37.19 -25.16 -11.03
C GLU A 347 38.14 -26.00 -10.16
N GLU A 348 38.35 -27.28 -10.51
CA GLU A 348 39.26 -28.18 -9.78
C GLU A 348 40.70 -27.62 -9.75
N SER A 349 41.15 -26.98 -10.83
CA SER A 349 42.50 -26.41 -10.91
C SER A 349 42.66 -25.12 -10.10
N GLU A 350 41.59 -24.31 -9.99
CA GLU A 350 41.62 -23.12 -9.11
C GLU A 350 41.49 -23.53 -7.63
N ALA A 351 40.73 -24.59 -7.31
CA ALA A 351 40.59 -25.12 -5.95
C ALA A 351 41.88 -25.76 -5.38
N MET A 352 42.86 -26.08 -6.23
CA MET A 352 44.20 -26.54 -5.81
C MET A 352 45.07 -25.42 -5.23
N TRP A 353 44.69 -24.16 -5.45
CA TRP A 353 45.23 -23.05 -4.68
C TRP A 353 44.41 -22.99 -3.38
N ASP A 354 45.05 -23.11 -2.22
CA ASP A 354 44.42 -22.88 -0.91
C ASP A 354 44.01 -21.40 -0.78
N VAL A 355 43.00 -20.98 -1.54
CA VAL A 355 42.42 -19.62 -1.55
C VAL A 355 41.18 -19.58 -0.68
#